data_AF-A0A6M0SVY9-F1
#
_entry.id   AF-A0A6M0SVY9-F1
#
_cell.length_a   1.000
_cell.length_b   1.000
_cell.length_c   1.000
_cell.angle_alpha   90.00
_cell.angle_beta   90.00
_cell.angle_gamma   90.00
#
_symmetry.space_group_name_H-M   'P 1'
#
loop_
_entity.id
_entity.type
_entity.pdbx_description
1 polymer ?
#
loop_
_entity_poly.entity_id
_entity_poly.type
_entity_poly.pdbx_seq_one_letter_code
_entity_poly.pdbx_strand_id
1 'polypeptide(L)'
;MIIKGTCQKRELPQKIHDAILGAGSNWQEISSNKTQDFKWDGVQSDGWVFKSPPIGTKGESVILQMKHMDFNITSTSGSVGNGGNHFCFWLSDNYEPSITPNTSGTFTSKGTFHSWIFTHIDAVNCGPLAKYDYIVDVLDHRIMILIQRHNETINTYPQFIYIGYTEPNTNLEGEDYTNQFIVGSNVNNGGSTVAYVSWHKASNGKYNGYAYTSCTLNAANPNPMGLYLLSPILVTGDGGTGMPNTGPLGVLSGLYGLPPSGIINNDTIMIGSDEYKVFALSQWSINTRVSDYGGHTNYVYYQNGITPTMIAMKVN
;
A
#
# COMPACT_ATOMS: atom_id res chain seq x y z
N MET A 1 3.08 8.90 12.41
CA MET A 1 2.63 10.28 12.12
C MET A 1 1.46 10.17 11.17
N ILE A 2 0.31 10.75 11.52
CA ILE A 2 -0.88 10.69 10.68
C ILE A 2 -1.15 12.07 10.07
N ILE A 3 -1.19 12.13 8.74
CA ILE A 3 -1.56 13.32 7.97
C ILE A 3 -2.83 13.00 7.21
N LYS A 4 -3.85 13.84 7.37
CA LYS A 4 -5.13 13.67 6.68
C LYS A 4 -5.63 14.99 6.11
N GLY A 5 -6.39 14.93 5.04
CA GLY A 5 -6.97 16.12 4.44
C GLY A 5 -7.84 15.80 3.23
N THR A 6 -8.35 16.85 2.62
CA THR A 6 -9.11 16.78 1.37
C THR A 6 -8.39 17.63 0.33
N CYS A 7 -8.17 17.11 -0.87
CA CYS A 7 -7.55 17.85 -1.97
C CYS A 7 -8.19 17.53 -3.31
N GLN A 8 -7.88 18.33 -4.33
CA GLN A 8 -8.26 17.98 -5.69
C GLN A 8 -7.45 16.77 -6.17
N LYS A 9 -8.04 15.99 -7.07
CA LYS A 9 -7.43 14.81 -7.67
C LYS A 9 -6.03 15.10 -8.21
N ARG A 10 -5.87 16.23 -8.90
CA ARG A 10 -4.58 16.66 -9.47
C ARG A 10 -3.49 16.96 -8.44
N GLU A 11 -3.87 17.30 -7.21
CA GLU A 11 -2.95 17.66 -6.13
C GLU A 11 -2.54 16.45 -5.29
N LEU A 12 -3.34 15.38 -5.33
CA LEU A 12 -3.19 14.18 -4.49
C LEU A 12 -1.77 13.58 -4.49
N PRO A 13 -1.04 13.49 -5.61
CA PRO A 13 0.31 12.92 -5.62
C PRO A 13 1.29 13.75 -4.83
N GLN A 14 1.24 15.06 -5.03
CA GLN A 14 2.07 15.99 -4.27
C GLN A 14 1.68 15.96 -2.79
N LYS A 15 0.39 15.85 -2.46
CA LYS A 15 -0.06 15.71 -1.06
C LYS A 15 0.47 14.44 -0.39
N ILE A 16 0.48 13.31 -1.10
CA ILE A 16 1.03 12.05 -0.56
C ILE A 16 2.56 12.14 -0.43
N HIS A 17 3.24 12.68 -1.43
CA HIS A 17 4.69 12.95 -1.38
C HIS A 17 5.06 13.81 -0.17
N ASP A 18 4.41 14.96 -0.03
CA ASP A 18 4.67 15.91 1.06
C ASP A 18 4.31 15.31 2.42
N ALA A 19 3.28 14.45 2.48
CA ALA A 19 2.93 13.73 3.70
C ALA A 19 4.01 12.73 4.11
N ILE A 20 4.61 12.01 3.15
CA ILE A 20 5.72 11.08 3.43
C ILE A 20 6.94 11.83 3.98
N LEU A 21 7.22 13.03 3.49
CA LEU A 21 8.33 13.88 3.94
C LEU A 21 7.94 14.90 5.03
N GLY A 22 6.74 14.78 5.59
CA GLY A 22 6.20 15.73 6.55
C GLY A 22 7.03 15.82 7.83
N ALA A 23 6.85 16.92 8.57
CA ALA A 23 7.56 17.15 9.83
C ALA A 23 7.33 16.00 10.82
N GLY A 24 8.41 15.33 11.23
CA GLY A 24 8.37 14.16 12.11
C GLY A 24 8.44 12.81 11.39
N SER A 25 8.49 12.79 10.05
CA SER A 25 8.89 11.61 9.27
C SER A 25 10.41 11.52 9.19
N ASN A 26 10.94 10.29 9.31
CA ASN A 26 12.35 10.00 9.04
C ASN A 26 12.59 9.41 7.64
N TRP A 27 11.55 9.32 6.81
CA TRP A 27 11.69 8.91 5.42
C TRP A 27 12.36 10.01 4.61
N GLN A 28 13.23 9.61 3.69
CA GLN A 28 13.99 10.52 2.85
C GLN A 28 13.69 10.26 1.39
N GLU A 29 13.48 11.33 0.62
CA GLU A 29 13.55 11.24 -0.84
C GLU A 29 15.03 11.16 -1.24
N ILE A 30 15.38 10.12 -1.99
CA ILE A 30 16.77 9.85 -2.39
C ILE A 30 16.96 9.82 -3.91
N SER A 31 15.90 10.00 -4.70
CA SER A 31 16.04 10.08 -6.16
C SER A 31 16.82 11.31 -6.56
N SER A 32 17.85 11.12 -7.39
CA SER A 32 18.57 12.21 -8.05
C SER A 32 18.05 12.51 -9.46
N ASN A 33 17.12 11.68 -9.99
CA ASN A 33 16.53 11.85 -11.31
C ASN A 33 15.08 11.32 -11.37
N LYS A 34 14.17 12.17 -10.91
CA LYS A 34 12.73 11.89 -10.81
C LYS A 34 12.07 11.44 -12.12
N THR A 35 12.63 11.81 -13.26
CA THR A 35 12.09 11.47 -14.58
C THR A 35 12.56 10.10 -15.09
N GLN A 36 13.86 9.78 -14.95
CA GLN A 36 14.46 8.59 -15.58
C GLN A 36 14.59 7.38 -14.65
N ASP A 37 14.58 7.55 -13.32
CA ASP A 37 14.57 6.42 -12.38
C ASP A 37 13.36 5.49 -12.60
N PHE A 38 12.34 6.04 -13.27
CA PHE A 38 11.05 5.45 -13.50
C PHE A 38 10.58 5.65 -14.94
N LYS A 39 11.32 5.13 -15.91
CA LYS A 39 10.84 5.17 -17.30
C LYS A 39 9.68 4.17 -17.48
N TRP A 40 8.47 4.69 -17.51
CA TRP A 40 7.29 3.98 -18.01
C TRP A 40 6.73 4.80 -19.17
N ASP A 41 6.56 4.17 -20.33
CA ASP A 41 6.16 4.85 -21.56
C ASP A 41 4.73 5.42 -21.47
N GLY A 42 4.56 6.69 -21.85
CA GLY A 42 3.28 7.40 -21.80
C GLY A 42 3.42 8.81 -21.23
N VAL A 43 2.29 9.47 -20.93
CA VAL A 43 2.32 10.82 -20.36
C VAL A 43 2.32 10.76 -18.83
N GLN A 44 3.48 11.02 -18.25
CA GLN A 44 3.72 10.85 -16.82
C GLN A 44 4.37 12.09 -16.23
N SER A 45 4.16 12.26 -14.94
CA SER A 45 4.81 13.26 -14.09
C SER A 45 6.04 12.66 -13.41
N ASP A 46 6.69 13.46 -12.57
CA ASP A 46 7.84 13.05 -11.77
C ASP A 46 7.53 11.86 -10.85
N GLY A 47 8.49 10.94 -10.74
CA GLY A 47 8.50 9.83 -9.78
C GLY A 47 9.47 10.10 -8.63
N TRP A 48 9.25 9.44 -7.50
CA TRP A 48 10.00 9.62 -6.27
C TRP A 48 10.50 8.29 -5.75
N VAL A 49 11.75 8.27 -5.28
CA VAL A 49 12.31 7.13 -4.54
C VAL A 49 12.45 7.57 -3.09
N PHE A 50 11.77 6.87 -2.19
CA PHE A 50 11.83 7.08 -0.76
C PHE A 50 12.61 5.96 -0.08
N LYS A 51 13.37 6.31 0.95
CA LYS A 51 14.09 5.38 1.81
C LYS A 51 13.73 5.64 3.27
N SER A 52 13.36 4.58 3.97
CA SER A 52 13.20 4.61 5.42
C SER A 52 14.55 4.61 6.13
N PRO A 53 14.61 4.96 7.42
CA PRO A 53 15.73 4.57 8.28
C PRO A 53 15.96 3.05 8.24
N PRO A 54 17.16 2.56 8.60
CA PRO A 54 17.41 1.15 8.87
C PRO A 54 16.48 0.59 9.95
N ILE A 55 15.93 -0.61 9.75
CA ILE A 55 14.88 -1.20 10.61
C ILE A 55 15.20 -2.65 10.94
N GLY A 56 14.70 -3.09 12.08
CA GLY A 56 14.81 -4.48 12.51
C GLY A 56 16.23 -4.84 12.92
N THR A 57 16.47 -6.13 13.12
CA THR A 57 17.76 -6.62 13.62
C THR A 57 18.82 -6.65 12.53
N LYS A 58 18.41 -6.72 11.25
CA LYS A 58 19.32 -6.69 10.09
C LYS A 58 19.64 -5.27 9.60
N GLY A 59 18.95 -4.24 10.10
CA GLY A 59 19.18 -2.86 9.70
C GLY A 59 18.89 -2.59 8.22
N GLU A 60 17.89 -3.27 7.66
CA GLU A 60 17.48 -3.07 6.28
C GLU A 60 16.53 -1.86 6.18
N SER A 61 16.69 -1.05 5.13
CA SER A 61 15.75 0.05 4.84
C SER A 61 14.66 -0.43 3.88
N VAL A 62 13.44 0.07 4.03
CA VAL A 62 12.42 0.00 3.00
C VAL A 62 12.76 1.00 1.91
N ILE A 63 12.88 0.52 0.67
CA ILE A 63 12.99 1.40 -0.50
C ILE A 63 11.66 1.34 -1.25
N LEU A 64 10.93 2.45 -1.19
CA LEU A 64 9.68 2.65 -1.91
C LEU A 64 9.92 3.51 -3.14
N GLN A 65 9.30 3.10 -4.23
CA GLN A 65 9.34 3.75 -5.51
C GLN A 65 7.90 4.18 -5.87
N MET A 66 7.60 5.48 -5.95
CA MET A 66 6.26 6.02 -6.20
C MET A 66 6.24 6.87 -7.47
N LYS A 67 5.31 6.61 -8.39
CA LYS A 67 5.06 7.47 -9.56
C LYS A 67 3.57 7.69 -9.76
N HIS A 68 3.20 8.78 -10.40
CA HIS A 68 1.82 9.02 -10.83
C HIS A 68 1.75 9.36 -12.32
N MET A 69 0.58 9.22 -12.93
CA MET A 69 0.32 9.78 -14.26
C MET A 69 -0.02 11.27 -14.15
N ASP A 70 0.32 12.06 -15.16
CA ASP A 70 0.00 13.49 -15.13
C ASP A 70 -1.53 13.71 -15.13
N PHE A 71 -2.02 14.27 -14.05
CA PHE A 71 -3.45 14.51 -13.80
C PHE A 71 -4.00 15.75 -14.49
N ASN A 72 -3.16 16.55 -15.18
CA ASN A 72 -3.61 17.71 -15.94
C ASN A 72 -4.06 17.36 -17.36
N ILE A 73 -3.85 16.12 -17.80
CA ILE A 73 -4.13 15.71 -19.17
C ILE A 73 -5.58 15.27 -19.28
N THR A 74 -6.34 16.09 -20.00
CA THR A 74 -7.74 15.86 -20.36
C THR A 74 -7.82 15.46 -21.82
N SER A 75 -7.13 14.38 -22.22
CA SER A 75 -7.37 13.89 -23.58
C SER A 75 -8.78 13.30 -23.65
N THR A 76 -9.58 13.79 -24.59
CA THR A 76 -10.76 13.09 -25.08
C THR A 76 -10.27 11.87 -25.86
N SER A 77 -9.73 10.86 -25.18
CA SER A 77 -9.52 9.58 -25.85
C SER A 77 -10.89 9.00 -26.13
N GLY A 78 -11.23 8.82 -27.41
CA GLY A 78 -12.41 8.07 -27.85
C GLY A 78 -12.44 6.60 -27.36
N SER A 79 -11.43 6.20 -26.58
CA SER A 79 -11.43 5.01 -25.74
C SER A 79 -11.87 5.37 -24.32
N VAL A 80 -12.99 4.77 -23.90
CA VAL A 80 -13.37 4.56 -22.50
C VAL A 80 -12.16 3.91 -21.79
N GLY A 81 -11.32 4.65 -21.07
CA GLY A 81 -10.19 4.00 -20.39
C GLY A 81 -9.09 4.85 -19.75
N ASN A 82 -8.67 5.98 -20.32
CA ASN A 82 -7.46 6.67 -19.84
C ASN A 82 -7.73 7.89 -18.92
N GLY A 83 -8.89 7.92 -18.25
CA GLY A 83 -9.20 8.90 -17.19
C GLY A 83 -8.89 8.40 -15.77
N GLY A 84 -8.35 7.18 -15.66
CA GLY A 84 -7.94 6.62 -14.38
C GLY A 84 -6.62 7.18 -13.93
N ASN A 85 -6.54 7.52 -12.65
CA ASN A 85 -5.27 7.91 -12.07
C ASN A 85 -4.52 6.68 -11.68
N HIS A 86 -3.29 6.47 -12.16
CA HIS A 86 -2.47 5.35 -11.75
C HIS A 86 -1.39 5.88 -10.82
N PHE A 87 -1.55 5.66 -9.52
CA PHE A 87 -0.38 5.65 -8.65
C PHE A 87 0.33 4.32 -8.84
N CYS A 88 1.64 4.39 -8.98
CA CYS A 88 2.48 3.26 -9.26
C CYS A 88 3.47 3.10 -8.13
N PHE A 89 3.35 2.00 -7.39
CA PHE A 89 4.22 1.69 -6.28
C PHE A 89 5.07 0.46 -6.62
N TRP A 90 6.36 0.57 -6.37
CA TRP A 90 7.30 -0.55 -6.43
C TRP A 90 8.08 -0.59 -5.12
N LEU A 91 8.50 -1.78 -4.74
CA LEU A 91 9.52 -1.95 -3.71
C LEU A 91 10.87 -2.22 -4.35
N SER A 92 11.92 -2.08 -3.57
CA SER A 92 13.25 -2.50 -3.94
C SER A 92 14.03 -2.90 -2.69
N ASP A 93 14.95 -3.84 -2.85
CA ASP A 93 15.90 -4.16 -1.78
C ASP A 93 16.94 -3.04 -1.60
N ASN A 94 17.30 -2.33 -2.67
CA ASN A 94 18.30 -1.26 -2.63
C ASN A 94 18.22 -0.33 -3.85
N TYR A 95 18.52 0.95 -3.63
CA TYR A 95 18.66 1.97 -4.66
C TYR A 95 19.89 2.85 -4.39
N GLU A 96 20.74 2.98 -5.39
CA GLU A 96 21.88 3.88 -5.41
C GLU A 96 21.60 5.06 -6.36
N PRO A 97 21.44 6.28 -5.83
CA PRO A 97 21.19 7.46 -6.66
C PRO A 97 22.38 7.77 -7.58
N SER A 98 22.10 8.20 -8.81
CA SER A 98 23.16 8.68 -9.70
C SER A 98 23.70 10.03 -9.21
N ILE A 99 25.02 10.17 -9.13
CA ILE A 99 25.67 11.49 -8.89
C ILE A 99 25.73 12.36 -10.15
N THR A 100 25.49 11.78 -11.32
CA THR A 100 25.48 12.49 -12.61
C THR A 100 24.07 13.00 -12.90
N PRO A 101 23.89 14.31 -13.16
CA PRO A 101 22.59 14.87 -13.54
C PRO A 101 21.96 14.14 -14.72
N ASN A 102 20.63 14.00 -14.73
CA ASN A 102 19.84 13.41 -15.81
C ASN A 102 20.16 11.93 -16.13
N THR A 103 20.87 11.21 -15.25
CA THR A 103 21.09 9.75 -15.35
C THR A 103 20.29 9.02 -14.28
N SER A 104 19.73 7.84 -14.59
CA SER A 104 19.00 7.03 -13.59
C SER A 104 19.98 6.47 -12.54
N GLY A 105 19.54 6.38 -11.29
CA GLY A 105 20.17 5.55 -10.28
C GLY A 105 20.03 4.06 -10.57
N THR A 106 20.72 3.25 -9.76
CA THR A 106 20.80 1.79 -9.93
C THR A 106 19.99 1.09 -8.86
N PHE A 107 19.16 0.13 -9.27
CA PHE A 107 18.42 -0.74 -8.37
C PHE A 107 19.04 -2.14 -8.37
N THR A 108 19.25 -2.72 -7.20
CA THR A 108 19.77 -4.10 -7.10
C THR A 108 18.68 -5.13 -7.46
N SER A 109 17.45 -4.90 -7.01
CA SER A 109 16.26 -5.66 -7.42
C SER A 109 15.04 -4.73 -7.40
N LYS A 110 14.04 -4.97 -8.27
CA LYS A 110 12.78 -4.23 -8.27
C LYS A 110 11.60 -5.17 -8.04
N GLY A 111 10.67 -4.63 -7.26
CA GLY A 111 9.28 -4.99 -6.93
C GLY A 111 8.46 -5.64 -8.06
N THR A 112 7.28 -6.18 -7.74
CA THR A 112 6.16 -6.10 -8.67
C THR A 112 5.50 -4.77 -8.43
N PHE A 113 5.15 -4.16 -9.54
CA PHE A 113 4.32 -2.98 -9.62
C PHE A 113 2.93 -3.18 -9.01
N HIS A 114 2.55 -2.29 -8.09
CA HIS A 114 1.15 -2.08 -7.74
C HIS A 114 0.64 -0.81 -8.42
N SER A 115 -0.37 -0.98 -9.29
CA SER A 115 -1.11 0.14 -9.88
C SER A 115 -2.38 0.41 -9.10
N TRP A 116 -2.56 1.67 -8.76
CA TRP A 116 -3.71 2.16 -8.04
C TRP A 116 -4.53 3.06 -8.93
N ILE A 117 -5.70 2.56 -9.34
CA ILE A 117 -6.56 3.23 -10.33
C ILE A 117 -7.80 3.82 -9.66
N PHE A 118 -7.94 5.13 -9.77
CA PHE A 118 -9.09 5.87 -9.25
C PHE A 118 -10.09 6.17 -10.38
N THR A 119 -10.80 5.15 -10.85
CA THR A 119 -11.93 5.30 -11.81
C THR A 119 -13.19 4.69 -11.26
N HIS A 120 -14.24 5.50 -11.14
CA HIS A 120 -15.60 4.96 -11.10
C HIS A 120 -15.99 4.49 -12.52
N ILE A 121 -17.07 3.70 -12.62
CA ILE A 121 -17.82 3.48 -13.88
C ILE A 121 -18.26 4.82 -14.53
N ASP A 122 -18.21 5.92 -13.76
CA ASP A 122 -18.50 7.28 -14.20
C ASP A 122 -17.22 8.12 -14.29
N ALA A 123 -16.51 7.99 -15.41
CA ALA A 123 -15.29 8.74 -15.70
C ALA A 123 -15.53 10.26 -15.74
N VAL A 124 -16.76 10.73 -15.99
CA VAL A 124 -17.13 12.15 -16.09
C VAL A 124 -16.96 12.85 -14.73
N ASN A 125 -17.20 12.12 -13.65
CA ASN A 125 -17.16 12.62 -12.28
C ASN A 125 -15.82 12.39 -11.55
N CYS A 126 -14.82 11.83 -12.23
CA CYS A 126 -13.47 11.58 -11.72
C CYS A 126 -12.42 12.50 -12.34
N GLY A 127 -12.80 13.69 -12.81
CA GLY A 127 -11.88 14.65 -13.43
C GLY A 127 -10.83 15.23 -12.47
N PRO A 128 -9.86 16.02 -12.97
CA PRO A 128 -8.74 16.56 -12.19
C PRO A 128 -9.13 17.43 -10.97
N LEU A 129 -10.33 18.02 -11.02
CA LEU A 129 -10.89 18.87 -9.96
C LEU A 129 -11.74 18.11 -8.94
N ALA A 130 -12.03 16.82 -9.17
CA ALA A 130 -12.76 16.00 -8.21
C ALA A 130 -12.00 15.95 -6.88
N LYS A 131 -12.70 16.05 -5.76
CA LYS A 131 -12.08 16.04 -4.43
C LYS A 131 -11.91 14.62 -3.90
N TYR A 132 -10.80 14.39 -3.21
CA TYR A 132 -10.48 13.13 -2.53
C TYR A 132 -10.07 13.43 -1.10
N ASP A 133 -10.55 12.61 -0.17
CA ASP A 133 -10.01 12.55 1.18
C ASP A 133 -8.86 11.56 1.19
N TYR A 134 -7.78 11.92 1.88
CA TYR A 134 -6.64 11.06 2.08
C TYR A 134 -6.26 11.00 3.56
N ILE A 135 -5.72 9.85 3.96
CA ILE A 135 -5.08 9.62 5.25
C ILE A 135 -3.77 8.92 4.93
N VAL A 136 -2.65 9.50 5.35
CA VAL A 136 -1.30 8.94 5.22
C VAL A 136 -0.74 8.77 6.62
N ASP A 137 -0.52 7.54 7.03
CA ASP A 137 0.14 7.21 8.29
C ASP A 137 1.55 6.70 8.02
N VAL A 138 2.54 7.47 8.48
CA VAL A 138 3.96 7.26 8.26
C VAL A 138 4.62 6.90 9.59
N LEU A 139 5.22 5.73 9.64
CA LEU A 139 6.12 5.28 10.70
C LEU A 139 7.45 4.91 10.04
N ASP A 140 8.53 4.75 10.82
CA ASP A 140 9.82 4.36 10.26
C ASP A 140 9.69 3.05 9.47
N HIS A 141 8.95 2.08 9.99
CA HIS A 141 8.77 0.76 9.38
C HIS A 141 7.67 0.63 8.35
N ARG A 142 6.84 1.66 8.14
CA ARG A 142 5.75 1.58 7.16
C ARG A 142 5.20 2.92 6.71
N ILE A 143 4.65 2.92 5.51
CA ILE A 143 3.73 3.92 5.00
C ILE A 143 2.38 3.22 4.77
N MET A 144 1.31 3.77 5.31
CA MET A 144 -0.05 3.36 4.99
C MET A 144 -0.80 4.55 4.40
N ILE A 145 -1.34 4.39 3.20
CA ILE A 145 -2.12 5.41 2.52
C ILE A 145 -3.53 4.88 2.33
N LEU A 146 -4.52 5.71 2.67
CA LEU A 146 -5.91 5.47 2.40
C LEU A 146 -6.48 6.66 1.66
N ILE A 147 -7.19 6.39 0.56
CA ILE A 147 -7.79 7.41 -0.30
C ILE A 147 -9.23 7.03 -0.56
N GLN A 148 -10.13 8.00 -0.44
CA GLN A 148 -11.52 7.86 -0.84
C GLN A 148 -11.97 9.10 -1.59
N ARG A 149 -12.97 8.95 -2.45
CA ARG A 149 -13.57 10.11 -3.10
C ARG A 149 -14.34 10.90 -2.06
N HIS A 150 -14.08 12.20 -2.00
CA HIS A 150 -14.82 13.11 -1.13
C HIS A 150 -16.23 13.29 -1.69
N ASN A 151 -17.24 12.96 -0.90
CA ASN A 151 -18.63 13.24 -1.21
C ASN A 151 -19.40 13.44 0.10
N GLU A 152 -20.13 14.55 0.20
CA GLU A 152 -20.95 14.92 1.36
C GLU A 152 -22.20 14.03 1.51
N THR A 153 -22.56 13.26 0.48
CA THR A 153 -23.85 12.54 0.40
C THR A 153 -23.75 11.04 0.12
N ILE A 154 -22.59 10.53 -0.32
CA ILE A 154 -22.43 9.11 -0.68
C ILE A 154 -21.15 8.57 -0.05
N ASN A 155 -21.29 7.48 0.71
CA ASN A 155 -20.17 6.66 1.17
C ASN A 155 -19.48 6.01 -0.04
N THR A 156 -18.26 6.47 -0.36
CA THR A 156 -17.41 5.75 -1.30
C THR A 156 -16.55 4.75 -0.53
N TYR A 157 -16.26 3.61 -1.15
CA TYR A 157 -15.34 2.62 -0.59
C TYR A 157 -13.92 3.15 -0.74
N PRO A 158 -13.04 3.13 0.27
CA PRO A 158 -11.68 3.61 0.08
C PRO A 158 -10.80 2.59 -0.64
N GLN A 159 -9.68 3.08 -1.14
CA GLN A 159 -8.52 2.27 -1.50
C GLN A 159 -7.44 2.43 -0.43
N PHE A 160 -6.85 1.33 0.03
CA PHE A 160 -5.73 1.35 0.97
C PHE A 160 -4.49 0.67 0.38
N ILE A 161 -3.31 1.21 0.70
CA ILE A 161 -2.02 0.58 0.43
C ILE A 161 -1.22 0.59 1.72
N TYR A 162 -0.57 -0.53 1.98
CA TYR A 162 0.39 -0.71 3.05
C TYR A 162 1.74 -0.97 2.42
N ILE A 163 2.77 -0.24 2.78
CA ILE A 163 4.14 -0.41 2.30
C ILE A 163 5.06 -0.48 3.51
N GLY A 164 5.87 -1.53 3.63
CA GLY A 164 6.91 -1.61 4.66
C GLY A 164 7.05 -2.99 5.29
N TYR A 165 7.25 -3.04 6.60
CA TYR A 165 7.44 -4.27 7.38
C TYR A 165 6.32 -4.49 8.39
N THR A 166 6.31 -5.65 9.06
CA THR A 166 5.51 -5.85 10.27
C THR A 166 5.97 -4.90 11.39
N GLU A 167 5.11 -4.68 12.37
CA GLU A 167 5.40 -3.90 13.58
C GLU A 167 6.68 -4.39 14.28
N PRO A 168 7.68 -3.52 14.51
CA PRO A 168 8.96 -3.88 15.12
C PRO A 168 8.86 -4.67 16.41
N ASN A 169 7.90 -4.33 17.28
CA ASN A 169 7.73 -5.02 18.58
C ASN A 169 7.19 -6.45 18.45
N THR A 170 6.65 -6.81 17.30
CA THR A 170 6.18 -8.17 16.98
C THR A 170 7.02 -8.84 15.91
N ASN A 171 8.02 -8.11 15.39
CA ASN A 171 8.87 -8.54 14.30
C ASN A 171 9.81 -9.64 14.82
N LEU A 172 9.60 -10.86 14.33
CA LEU A 172 10.51 -11.97 14.55
C LEU A 172 11.49 -12.04 13.38
N GLU A 173 12.42 -11.09 13.27
CA GLU A 173 13.57 -11.16 12.36
C GLU A 173 14.75 -11.87 13.03
N GLY A 174 15.48 -12.72 12.28
CA GLY A 174 16.63 -13.47 12.79
C GLY A 174 17.61 -13.86 11.69
N GLU A 175 18.75 -14.43 12.06
CA GLU A 175 19.85 -14.74 11.13
C GLU A 175 19.39 -15.53 9.90
N ASP A 176 18.54 -16.54 10.11
CA ASP A 176 18.03 -17.45 9.08
C ASP A 176 16.71 -17.01 8.43
N TYR A 177 16.02 -16.03 9.00
CA TYR A 177 14.71 -15.57 8.54
C TYR A 177 14.67 -14.04 8.58
N THR A 178 14.70 -13.41 7.41
CA THR A 178 14.44 -11.97 7.34
C THR A 178 13.00 -11.75 6.93
N ASN A 179 12.36 -10.76 7.55
CA ASN A 179 11.06 -10.33 7.08
C ASN A 179 11.12 -9.84 5.64
N GLN A 180 10.05 -10.16 4.93
CA GLN A 180 9.81 -9.68 3.58
C GLN A 180 9.28 -8.25 3.68
N PHE A 181 9.65 -7.41 2.72
CA PHE A 181 8.95 -6.16 2.53
C PHE A 181 7.54 -6.46 2.01
N ILE A 182 6.56 -5.70 2.49
CA ILE A 182 5.15 -5.94 2.26
C ILE A 182 4.59 -4.78 1.44
N VAL A 183 3.88 -5.12 0.36
CA VAL A 183 2.90 -4.22 -0.27
C VAL A 183 1.52 -4.85 -0.13
N GLY A 184 0.66 -4.28 0.70
CA GLY A 184 -0.75 -4.70 0.83
C GLY A 184 -1.67 -3.70 0.15
N SER A 185 -2.76 -4.16 -0.48
CA SER A 185 -3.84 -3.28 -0.95
C SER A 185 -5.17 -4.01 -1.11
N ASN A 186 -6.29 -3.29 -1.11
CA ASN A 186 -7.60 -3.85 -1.50
C ASN A 186 -7.88 -3.84 -3.01
N VAL A 187 -6.83 -3.72 -3.82
CA VAL A 187 -6.94 -3.63 -5.28
C VAL A 187 -6.38 -4.92 -5.89
N ASN A 188 -7.19 -5.61 -6.70
CA ASN A 188 -6.74 -6.78 -7.47
C ASN A 188 -6.85 -6.56 -8.98
N ASN A 189 -5.87 -7.12 -9.66
CA ASN A 189 -5.88 -7.53 -11.05
C ASN A 189 -6.75 -8.81 -11.21
N GLY A 190 -8.09 -8.70 -11.19
CA GLY A 190 -8.95 -9.84 -11.55
C GLY A 190 -10.25 -10.08 -10.76
N GLY A 191 -11.02 -9.05 -10.40
CA GLY A 191 -12.44 -9.22 -10.02
C GLY A 191 -12.75 -9.89 -8.67
N SER A 192 -11.77 -10.02 -7.77
CA SER A 192 -11.97 -10.61 -6.44
C SER A 192 -12.20 -9.57 -5.33
N THR A 193 -13.27 -9.71 -4.54
CA THR A 193 -13.63 -8.82 -3.41
C THR A 193 -12.71 -8.93 -2.18
N VAL A 194 -11.57 -9.60 -2.32
CA VAL A 194 -10.63 -9.93 -1.24
C VAL A 194 -9.50 -8.89 -1.23
N ALA A 195 -9.01 -8.48 -0.06
CA ALA A 195 -7.81 -7.65 0.01
C ALA A 195 -6.56 -8.51 -0.21
N TYR A 196 -5.55 -7.96 -0.85
CA TYR A 196 -4.34 -8.69 -1.23
C TYR A 196 -3.12 -8.15 -0.50
N VAL A 197 -2.23 -9.06 -0.15
CA VAL A 197 -0.89 -8.73 0.30
C VAL A 197 0.10 -9.39 -0.65
N SER A 198 1.09 -8.61 -1.07
CA SER A 198 2.23 -9.05 -1.87
C SER A 198 3.48 -8.96 -1.01
N TRP A 199 4.32 -9.97 -1.09
CA TRP A 199 5.59 -10.01 -0.38
C TRP A 199 6.75 -9.91 -1.34
N HIS A 200 7.72 -9.09 -0.95
CA HIS A 200 8.95 -8.83 -1.68
C HIS A 200 10.15 -9.18 -0.80
N LYS A 201 11.00 -10.08 -1.29
CA LYS A 201 12.40 -10.16 -0.87
C LYS A 201 13.20 -10.85 -1.95
N ALA A 202 14.07 -10.13 -2.65
CA ALA A 202 14.90 -10.74 -3.70
C ALA A 202 16.35 -11.03 -3.24
N SER A 203 16.72 -10.66 -2.01
CA SER A 203 18.05 -10.95 -1.48
C SER A 203 18.24 -12.46 -1.18
N ASN A 204 19.28 -13.04 -1.80
CA ASN A 204 19.82 -14.40 -1.63
C ASN A 204 19.10 -15.60 -2.27
N GLY A 205 18.14 -15.40 -3.18
CA GLY A 205 17.56 -16.50 -3.98
C GLY A 205 16.79 -17.57 -3.18
N LYS A 206 16.65 -17.40 -1.86
CA LYS A 206 15.79 -18.21 -0.98
C LYS A 206 14.49 -17.45 -0.79
N TYR A 207 13.57 -17.72 -1.69
CA TYR A 207 12.19 -17.26 -1.62
C TYR A 207 11.45 -17.95 -0.47
N ASN A 208 10.63 -17.19 0.26
CA ASN A 208 9.66 -17.74 1.20
C ASN A 208 8.30 -17.86 0.47
N GLY A 209 8.08 -18.98 -0.22
CA GLY A 209 6.86 -19.28 -0.99
C GLY A 209 5.66 -19.81 -0.21
N TYR A 210 5.83 -19.96 1.08
CA TYR A 210 4.87 -20.35 2.10
C TYR A 210 4.52 -19.15 3.00
N ALA A 211 4.89 -17.92 2.59
CA ALA A 211 4.69 -16.73 3.41
C ALA A 211 3.24 -16.34 3.24
N TYR A 212 2.50 -16.25 4.33
CA TYR A 212 1.07 -15.98 4.22
C TYR A 212 0.68 -14.83 5.13
N THR A 213 -0.47 -14.26 4.81
CA THR A 213 -1.17 -13.33 5.66
C THR A 213 -2.47 -13.98 6.06
N SER A 214 -2.86 -13.75 7.29
CA SER A 214 -4.12 -14.24 7.81
C SER A 214 -4.75 -13.20 8.71
N CYS A 215 -6.08 -13.22 8.77
CA CYS A 215 -6.86 -12.39 9.65
C CYS A 215 -8.02 -13.24 10.17
N THR A 216 -8.04 -13.50 11.48
CA THR A 216 -9.11 -14.30 12.11
C THR A 216 -10.18 -13.35 12.60
N LEU A 217 -11.29 -13.25 11.84
CA LEU A 217 -12.38 -12.35 12.16
C LEU A 217 -13.29 -12.94 13.23
N ASN A 218 -13.68 -12.12 14.21
CA ASN A 218 -14.71 -12.53 15.16
C ASN A 218 -16.08 -12.59 14.46
N ALA A 219 -16.82 -13.69 14.61
CA ALA A 219 -18.17 -13.81 14.05
C ALA A 219 -19.19 -12.89 14.73
N ALA A 220 -18.97 -12.54 16.01
CA ALA A 220 -19.79 -11.63 16.78
C ALA A 220 -18.98 -10.37 17.12
N ASN A 221 -19.14 -9.35 16.28
CA ASN A 221 -18.57 -8.02 16.51
C ASN A 221 -19.69 -6.96 16.34
N PRO A 222 -19.86 -6.01 17.27
CA PRO A 222 -19.27 -6.04 18.62
C PRO A 222 -19.67 -7.33 19.37
N ASN A 223 -18.88 -7.71 20.37
CA ASN A 223 -19.17 -8.90 21.17
C ASN A 223 -20.47 -8.70 21.99
N PRO A 224 -21.01 -9.73 22.68
CA PRO A 224 -22.23 -9.58 23.49
C PRO A 224 -22.18 -8.51 24.59
N MET A 225 -20.99 -7.99 24.94
CA MET A 225 -20.80 -6.89 25.89
C MET A 225 -20.71 -5.52 25.19
N GLY A 226 -20.88 -5.44 23.88
CA GLY A 226 -20.80 -4.20 23.10
C GLY A 226 -19.39 -3.74 22.74
N LEU A 227 -18.36 -4.60 22.92
CA LEU A 227 -16.97 -4.24 22.63
C LEU A 227 -16.56 -4.65 21.22
N TYR A 228 -15.93 -3.72 20.49
CA TYR A 228 -15.33 -4.00 19.19
C TYR A 228 -13.99 -4.70 19.36
N LEU A 229 -13.82 -5.84 18.67
CA LEU A 229 -12.59 -6.62 18.67
C LEU A 229 -11.94 -6.52 17.29
N LEU A 230 -10.90 -5.67 17.19
CA LEU A 230 -10.09 -5.56 15.98
C LEU A 230 -9.30 -6.85 15.77
N SER A 231 -9.36 -7.39 14.56
CA SER A 231 -8.60 -8.59 14.20
C SER A 231 -7.26 -8.16 13.58
N PRO A 232 -6.10 -8.47 14.18
CA PRO A 232 -4.82 -8.14 13.58
C PRO A 232 -4.65 -8.89 12.27
N ILE A 233 -3.91 -8.29 11.33
CA ILE A 233 -3.45 -8.99 10.13
C ILE A 233 -2.07 -9.55 10.47
N LEU A 234 -2.03 -10.87 10.62
CA LEU A 234 -0.80 -11.60 10.92
C LEU A 234 -0.05 -11.86 9.62
N VAL A 235 1.25 -11.62 9.64
CA VAL A 235 2.20 -12.12 8.64
C VAL A 235 2.87 -13.33 9.25
N THR A 236 2.86 -14.41 8.51
CA THR A 236 3.41 -15.71 8.92
C THR A 236 4.44 -16.10 7.87
N GLY A 237 5.57 -16.56 8.37
CA GLY A 237 6.68 -16.99 7.55
C GLY A 237 6.56 -18.47 7.27
N ASP A 238 7.29 -18.90 6.27
CA ASP A 238 7.33 -20.29 5.90
C ASP A 238 8.03 -21.16 6.93
N GLY A 239 7.34 -22.23 7.30
CA GLY A 239 7.93 -23.55 7.30
C GLY A 239 7.78 -24.16 5.91
N GLY A 240 8.79 -24.91 5.47
CA GLY A 240 8.70 -25.77 4.29
C GLY A 240 7.92 -27.06 4.55
N THR A 241 7.68 -27.83 3.48
CA THR A 241 7.17 -29.21 3.59
C THR A 241 8.09 -30.01 4.52
N GLY A 242 7.59 -30.39 5.70
CA GLY A 242 8.35 -31.14 6.72
C GLY A 242 9.01 -30.33 7.84
N MET A 243 8.80 -29.01 7.92
CA MET A 243 9.35 -28.17 9.01
C MET A 243 8.26 -27.83 10.06
N PRO A 244 8.43 -28.21 11.34
CA PRO A 244 7.39 -28.08 12.37
C PRO A 244 7.17 -26.67 12.95
N ASN A 245 7.66 -25.58 12.34
CA ASN A 245 7.50 -24.22 12.87
C ASN A 245 7.17 -23.18 11.79
N THR A 246 5.88 -23.05 11.44
CA THR A 246 5.33 -21.84 10.80
C THR A 246 4.84 -20.89 11.90
N GLY A 247 5.74 -20.08 12.45
CA GLY A 247 5.40 -19.05 13.44
C GLY A 247 4.93 -17.74 12.79
N PRO A 248 4.20 -16.88 13.52
CA PRO A 248 3.97 -15.50 13.07
C PRO A 248 5.29 -14.75 12.95
N LEU A 249 5.57 -14.12 11.81
CA LEU A 249 6.70 -13.21 11.61
C LEU A 249 6.45 -11.82 12.22
N GLY A 250 5.18 -11.47 12.37
CA GLY A 250 4.74 -10.25 13.03
C GLY A 250 3.35 -9.84 12.61
N VAL A 251 2.92 -8.68 13.08
CA VAL A 251 1.60 -8.12 12.73
C VAL A 251 1.77 -6.86 11.90
N LEU A 252 0.86 -6.62 10.95
CA LEU A 252 0.76 -5.30 10.33
C LEU A 252 0.20 -4.32 11.36
N SER A 253 0.89 -3.21 11.62
CA SER A 253 0.35 -2.20 12.54
C SER A 253 -0.53 -1.18 11.84
N GLY A 254 -1.48 -0.62 12.61
CA GLY A 254 -2.39 0.41 12.13
C GLY A 254 -3.49 -0.08 11.20
N LEU A 255 -3.43 -1.32 10.71
CA LEU A 255 -4.42 -1.93 9.83
C LEU A 255 -5.01 -3.19 10.49
N TYR A 256 -6.33 -3.20 10.70
CA TYR A 256 -7.02 -4.30 11.34
C TYR A 256 -8.23 -4.75 10.51
N GLY A 257 -8.49 -6.05 10.49
CA GLY A 257 -9.69 -6.61 9.88
C GLY A 257 -10.89 -6.61 10.82
N LEU A 258 -12.07 -6.45 10.24
CA LEU A 258 -13.37 -6.46 10.92
C LEU A 258 -14.41 -7.22 10.08
N PRO A 259 -15.30 -8.02 10.71
CA PRO A 259 -16.53 -8.48 10.07
C PRO A 259 -17.47 -7.28 9.82
N PRO A 260 -18.48 -7.40 8.95
CA PRO A 260 -19.37 -6.28 8.63
C PRO A 260 -20.55 -6.14 9.61
N SER A 261 -20.67 -7.06 10.57
CA SER A 261 -21.74 -7.05 11.57
C SER A 261 -21.66 -5.79 12.44
N GLY A 262 -22.77 -5.07 12.58
CA GLY A 262 -22.88 -3.95 13.51
C GLY A 262 -22.00 -2.74 13.20
N ILE A 263 -21.39 -2.67 12.01
CA ILE A 263 -20.48 -1.60 11.61
C ILE A 263 -20.84 -1.13 10.20
N ILE A 264 -20.76 0.18 9.97
CA ILE A 264 -21.03 0.85 8.69
C ILE A 264 -19.74 1.51 8.19
N ASN A 265 -19.60 1.65 6.87
CA ASN A 265 -18.49 2.40 6.27
C ASN A 265 -18.43 3.83 6.84
N ASN A 266 -17.22 4.29 7.16
CA ASN A 266 -16.92 5.55 7.86
C ASN A 266 -17.27 5.61 9.35
N ASP A 267 -17.69 4.51 9.98
CA ASP A 267 -17.84 4.47 11.43
C ASP A 267 -16.52 4.78 12.15
N THR A 268 -16.64 5.39 13.33
CA THR A 268 -15.52 5.63 14.24
C THR A 268 -15.63 4.70 15.43
N ILE A 269 -14.57 3.93 15.70
CA ILE A 269 -14.45 3.02 16.84
C ILE A 269 -13.38 3.55 17.79
N MET A 270 -13.69 3.56 19.08
CA MET A 270 -12.73 3.92 20.14
C MET A 270 -12.22 2.67 20.85
N ILE A 271 -10.90 2.57 21.03
CA ILE A 271 -10.25 1.50 21.79
C ILE A 271 -9.25 2.13 22.76
N GLY A 272 -9.62 2.15 24.04
CA GLY A 272 -8.91 2.96 25.02
C GLY A 272 -8.98 4.44 24.61
N SER A 273 -7.82 5.06 24.40
CA SER A 273 -7.68 6.45 23.94
C SER A 273 -7.60 6.59 22.41
N ASP A 274 -7.43 5.48 21.68
CA ASP A 274 -7.17 5.50 20.25
C ASP A 274 -8.48 5.48 19.45
N GLU A 275 -8.55 6.31 18.42
CA GLU A 275 -9.65 6.38 17.46
C GLU A 275 -9.28 5.66 16.17
N TYR A 276 -10.18 4.82 15.71
CA TYR A 276 -10.08 4.08 14.47
C TYR A 276 -11.24 4.44 13.55
N LYS A 277 -10.93 4.77 12.31
CA LYS A 277 -11.93 4.92 11.26
C LYS A 277 -12.10 3.61 10.50
N VAL A 278 -13.35 3.19 10.33
CA VAL A 278 -13.72 1.95 9.67
C VAL A 278 -14.08 2.21 8.23
N PHE A 279 -13.66 1.28 7.40
CA PHE A 279 -13.81 1.34 5.97
C PHE A 279 -14.28 -0.01 5.45
N ALA A 280 -15.41 0.00 4.77
CA ALA A 280 -15.88 -1.17 4.05
C ALA A 280 -14.96 -1.42 2.85
N LEU A 281 -14.49 -2.65 2.73
CA LEU A 281 -13.77 -3.08 1.55
C LEU A 281 -14.80 -3.49 0.50
N SER A 282 -14.99 -2.66 -0.51
CA SER A 282 -15.59 -3.08 -1.77
C SER A 282 -14.72 -2.58 -2.92
N GLN A 283 -14.74 -3.32 -4.03
CA GLN A 283 -13.90 -2.99 -5.17
C GLN A 283 -14.34 -1.69 -5.83
N TRP A 284 -13.35 -0.87 -6.18
CA TRP A 284 -13.43 -0.09 -7.41
C TRP A 284 -13.06 -1.05 -8.52
N SER A 285 -13.96 -1.25 -9.48
CA SER A 285 -13.67 -2.06 -10.66
C SER A 285 -12.49 -1.46 -11.41
N ILE A 286 -11.40 -2.23 -11.52
CA ILE A 286 -10.28 -1.95 -12.43
C ILE A 286 -10.42 -2.84 -13.65
N ASN A 287 -10.40 -2.24 -14.84
CA ASN A 287 -10.07 -2.96 -16.06
C ASN A 287 -8.58 -3.29 -16.02
N THR A 288 -8.30 -4.59 -16.07
CA THR A 288 -6.96 -5.18 -15.94
C THR A 288 -6.00 -4.69 -17.02
N ARG A 289 -4.77 -4.37 -16.62
CA ARG A 289 -3.61 -4.60 -17.47
C ARG A 289 -2.49 -5.20 -16.65
N VAL A 290 -2.37 -6.53 -16.66
CA VAL A 290 -1.05 -7.16 -16.52
C VAL A 290 -0.30 -6.75 -17.77
N SER A 291 0.86 -6.19 -17.59
CA SER A 291 1.76 -6.04 -18.71
C SER A 291 3.15 -6.08 -18.16
N ASP A 292 3.93 -7.02 -18.68
CA ASP A 292 5.38 -7.10 -18.58
C ASP A 292 5.97 -5.82 -19.20
N TYR A 293 5.83 -4.69 -18.52
CA TYR A 293 6.40 -3.42 -18.95
C TYR A 293 7.66 -3.14 -18.16
N GLY A 294 8.79 -3.31 -18.85
CA GLY A 294 10.06 -2.75 -18.41
C GLY A 294 11.30 -3.50 -18.86
N GLY A 295 11.21 -4.69 -19.47
CA GLY A 295 12.42 -5.43 -19.89
C GLY A 295 13.40 -5.72 -18.74
N HIS A 296 12.95 -5.57 -17.49
CA HIS A 296 13.71 -5.86 -16.29
C HIS A 296 13.32 -7.27 -15.86
N THR A 297 14.34 -8.11 -15.70
CA THR A 297 14.24 -9.54 -15.37
C THR A 297 13.22 -9.76 -14.26
N ASN A 298 12.20 -10.59 -14.55
CA ASN A 298 11.16 -10.97 -13.61
C ASN A 298 11.78 -11.59 -12.36
N TYR A 299 11.54 -10.98 -11.20
CA TYR A 299 11.78 -11.62 -9.90
C TYR A 299 10.44 -11.87 -9.22
N VAL A 300 10.35 -12.98 -8.50
CA VAL A 300 9.10 -13.63 -8.08
C VAL A 300 8.55 -13.00 -6.79
N TYR A 301 7.25 -12.68 -6.79
CA TYR A 301 6.50 -12.23 -5.62
C TYR A 301 5.54 -13.34 -5.21
N TYR A 302 5.35 -13.52 -3.91
CA TYR A 302 4.16 -14.23 -3.45
C TYR A 302 3.02 -13.23 -3.34
N GLN A 303 1.81 -13.65 -3.69
CA GLN A 303 0.59 -12.87 -3.48
C GLN A 303 -0.43 -13.78 -2.82
N ASN A 304 -1.07 -13.30 -1.77
CA ASN A 304 -2.09 -14.05 -1.06
C ASN A 304 -3.15 -13.10 -0.53
N GLY A 305 -4.38 -13.59 -0.57
CA GLY A 305 -5.57 -12.84 -0.23
C GLY A 305 -5.89 -12.99 1.25
N ILE A 306 -6.37 -11.91 1.85
CA ILE A 306 -7.01 -11.90 3.16
C ILE A 306 -8.46 -11.43 2.98
N THR A 307 -9.39 -12.02 3.72
CA THR A 307 -10.83 -11.78 3.54
C THR A 307 -11.47 -10.95 4.68
N PRO A 308 -10.93 -9.79 5.10
CA PRO A 308 -11.74 -8.85 5.85
C PRO A 308 -12.77 -8.19 4.93
N THR A 309 -13.99 -8.02 5.41
CA THR A 309 -15.03 -7.21 4.74
C THR A 309 -14.90 -5.74 5.06
N MET A 310 -14.26 -5.42 6.19
CA MET A 310 -13.98 -4.07 6.63
C MET A 310 -12.57 -3.99 7.20
N ILE A 311 -11.93 -2.83 7.05
CA ILE A 311 -10.69 -2.51 7.74
C ILE A 311 -10.90 -1.34 8.69
N ALA A 312 -10.17 -1.34 9.81
CA ALA A 312 -10.04 -0.20 10.69
C ALA A 312 -8.63 0.36 10.59
N MET A 313 -8.53 1.68 10.46
CA MET A 313 -7.27 2.43 10.44
C MET A 313 -7.27 3.45 11.58
N LYS A 314 -6.16 3.52 12.33
CA LYS A 314 -5.96 4.53 13.38
C LYS A 314 -5.94 5.94 12.78
N VAL A 315 -6.60 6.91 13.41
CA VAL A 315 -6.75 8.29 12.89
C VAL A 315 -6.40 9.42 13.87
N ASN A 316 -6.03 9.07 15.10
CA ASN A 316 -5.44 9.96 16.11
C ASN A 316 -4.48 9.19 17.03
#